data_AF-A0A822FQA6-F1
#
_entry.id   AF-A0A822FQA6-F1
#
_cell.length_a   1.000
_cell.length_b   1.000
_cell.length_c   1.000
_cell.angle_alpha   90.00
_cell.angle_beta   90.00
_cell.angle_gamma   90.00
#
_symmetry.space_group_name_H-M   'P 1'
#
loop_
_entity.id
_entity.type
_entity.pdbx_description
1 polymer ?
#
loop_
_entity_poly.entity_id
_entity_poly.type
_entity_poly.pdbx_seq_one_letter_code
_entity_poly.pdbx_strand_id
1 'polypeptide(L)'
;PVLSNANLNTNTKWIQNGITVAGVNGRGAGMHQLCNPWGSYVGDDQTVYIADCSNHRIVEWKRGATTGRVVAGGNGAGNRPDQLNCPTDVIIDKERDSLIICDYENKRVVRWPRQN
;
A
#
# COMPACT_ATOMS: atom_id res chain seq x y z
N PRO A 1 11.38 -8.05 46.13
CA PRO A 1 11.39 -8.43 44.71
C PRO A 1 11.78 -7.24 43.85
N VAL A 2 13.03 -7.23 43.36
CA VAL A 2 13.55 -6.15 42.52
C VAL A 2 12.88 -6.28 41.15
N LEU A 3 12.11 -5.27 40.74
CA LEU A 3 11.64 -5.16 39.37
C LEU A 3 12.87 -4.96 38.50
N SER A 4 13.21 -5.97 37.70
CA SER A 4 14.30 -5.89 36.75
C SER A 4 13.98 -4.80 35.73
N ASN A 5 14.75 -3.70 35.78
CA ASN A 5 14.85 -2.73 34.71
C ASN A 5 15.25 -3.49 33.44
N ALA A 6 14.30 -3.73 32.55
CA ALA A 6 14.60 -4.15 31.19
C ALA A 6 15.38 -3.02 30.54
N ASN A 7 16.70 -3.17 30.48
CA ASN A 7 17.60 -2.39 29.64
C ASN A 7 17.17 -2.59 28.18
N LEU A 8 16.22 -1.79 27.72
CA LEU A 8 15.98 -1.61 26.30
C LEU A 8 17.19 -0.85 25.76
N ASN A 9 18.14 -1.57 25.17
CA ASN A 9 19.24 -1.00 24.42
C ASN A 9 18.67 -0.20 23.23
N THR A 10 18.56 1.11 23.38
CA THR A 10 17.93 2.02 22.41
C THR A 10 18.79 2.34 21.18
N ASN A 11 19.99 1.77 21.05
CA ASN A 11 20.99 2.22 20.07
C ASN A 11 21.11 1.36 18.79
N THR A 12 20.13 0.52 18.45
CA THR A 12 20.20 -0.32 17.22
C THR A 12 19.02 -0.21 16.26
N LYS A 13 18.06 0.70 16.47
CA LYS A 13 16.76 0.58 15.80
C LYS A 13 16.66 1.17 14.39
N TRP A 14 17.52 2.12 14.01
CA TRP A 14 17.44 2.79 12.71
C TRP A 14 18.76 2.65 11.95
N ILE A 15 18.74 1.88 10.86
CA ILE A 15 19.79 1.95 9.85
C ILE A 15 19.52 3.23 9.05
N GLN A 16 20.49 4.14 8.99
CA GLN A 16 20.27 5.53 8.58
C GLN A 16 19.83 5.71 7.11
N ASN A 17 19.99 4.70 6.26
CA ASN A 17 19.64 4.76 4.85
C ASN A 17 18.28 4.10 4.59
N GLY A 18 17.36 4.83 3.97
CA GLY A 18 16.17 4.25 3.38
C GLY A 18 16.53 3.36 2.19
N ILE A 19 15.75 2.29 1.99
CA ILE A 19 15.82 1.46 0.79
C ILE A 19 14.50 1.58 0.02
N THR A 20 14.57 1.57 -1.30
CA THR A 20 13.37 1.52 -2.14
C THR A 20 12.79 0.11 -2.10
N VAL A 21 11.56 -0.03 -1.61
CA VAL A 21 10.84 -1.32 -1.55
C VAL A 21 9.77 -1.47 -2.63
N ALA A 22 9.44 -0.38 -3.34
CA ALA A 22 8.49 -0.33 -4.44
C ALA A 22 8.76 0.89 -5.36
N GLY A 23 8.38 0.80 -6.64
CA GLY A 23 8.53 1.90 -7.61
C GLY A 23 9.97 2.11 -8.13
N VAL A 24 10.71 1.03 -8.39
CA VAL A 24 12.16 1.03 -8.64
C VAL A 24 12.63 1.80 -9.88
N ASN A 25 11.78 2.08 -10.88
CA ASN A 25 12.17 2.89 -12.06
C ASN A 25 11.40 4.23 -12.17
N GLY A 26 11.22 4.91 -11.04
CA GLY A 26 10.70 6.28 -11.00
C GLY A 26 9.23 6.42 -11.39
N ARG A 27 8.86 7.64 -11.79
CA ARG A 27 7.46 8.00 -12.09
C ARG A 27 6.97 7.31 -13.36
N GLY A 28 5.82 6.63 -13.27
CA GLY A 28 5.12 6.10 -14.44
C GLY A 28 4.01 5.10 -14.09
N ALA A 29 3.45 4.46 -15.11
CA ALA A 29 2.33 3.53 -14.98
C ALA A 29 2.72 2.05 -15.14
N GLY A 30 3.98 1.75 -15.49
CA GLY A 30 4.47 0.37 -15.56
C GLY A 30 4.39 -0.36 -14.22
N MET A 31 4.42 -1.70 -14.22
CA MET A 31 4.35 -2.50 -12.98
C MET A 31 5.58 -2.34 -12.09
N HIS A 32 6.70 -1.84 -12.63
CA HIS A 32 7.90 -1.51 -11.88
C HIS A 32 7.96 -0.01 -11.49
N GLN A 33 6.88 0.76 -11.74
CA GLN A 33 6.77 2.20 -11.50
C GLN A 33 5.56 2.54 -10.64
N LEU A 34 5.59 3.72 -10.03
CA LEU A 34 4.46 4.34 -9.33
C LEU A 34 4.33 5.79 -9.81
N CYS A 35 3.17 6.43 -9.63
CA CYS A 35 2.95 7.83 -9.96
C CYS A 35 2.22 8.55 -8.81
N ASN A 36 2.97 9.38 -8.07
CA ASN A 36 2.50 10.08 -6.88
C ASN A 36 1.84 9.13 -5.85
N PRO A 37 2.55 8.09 -5.37
CA PRO A 37 2.02 7.23 -4.33
C PRO A 37 1.79 8.02 -3.04
N TRP A 38 0.70 7.73 -2.33
CA TRP A 38 0.37 8.35 -1.05
C TRP A 38 0.50 7.34 0.09
N GLY A 39 -0.62 6.82 0.60
CA GLY A 39 -0.67 5.88 1.70
C GLY A 39 -0.18 4.49 1.32
N SER A 40 0.29 3.76 2.33
CA SER A 40 0.68 2.36 2.19
C SER A 40 0.37 1.58 3.45
N TYR A 41 0.16 0.28 3.29
CA TYR A 41 -0.08 -0.66 4.37
C TYR A 41 0.79 -1.91 4.18
N VAL A 42 1.38 -2.40 5.26
CA VAL A 42 2.20 -3.63 5.26
C VAL A 42 1.39 -4.78 5.85
N GLY A 43 1.13 -5.80 5.04
CA GLY A 43 0.47 -7.03 5.49
C GLY A 43 1.38 -7.94 6.31
N ASP A 44 0.78 -8.97 6.93
CA ASP A 44 1.50 -9.93 7.79
C ASP A 44 2.57 -10.73 7.02
N ASP A 45 2.39 -10.91 5.72
CA ASP A 45 3.33 -11.55 4.79
C ASP A 45 4.45 -10.60 4.30
N GLN A 46 4.54 -9.40 4.88
CA GLN A 46 5.43 -8.32 4.46
C GLN A 46 5.15 -7.80 3.04
N THR A 47 3.96 -8.08 2.48
CA THR A 47 3.50 -7.44 1.24
C THR A 47 3.09 -6.00 1.52
N VAL A 48 3.57 -5.06 0.71
CA VAL A 48 3.23 -3.64 0.80
C VAL A 48 2.10 -3.34 -0.19
N TYR A 49 0.99 -2.80 0.30
CA TYR A 49 -0.12 -2.30 -0.50
C TYR A 49 0.02 -0.79 -0.60
N ILE A 50 -0.03 -0.24 -1.81
CA ILE A 50 0.30 1.16 -2.07
C ILE A 50 -0.84 1.81 -2.82
N ALA A 51 -1.28 2.97 -2.34
CA ALA A 51 -2.21 3.84 -3.03
C ALA A 51 -1.45 4.63 -4.11
N ASP A 52 -1.49 4.14 -5.34
CA ASP A 52 -0.81 4.73 -6.51
C ASP A 52 -1.72 5.79 -7.14
N CYS A 53 -1.82 6.95 -6.47
CA CYS A 53 -2.90 7.93 -6.63
C CYS A 53 -3.09 8.36 -8.09
N SER A 54 -2.03 8.86 -8.76
CA SER A 54 -2.17 9.35 -10.13
C SER A 54 -2.31 8.25 -11.18
N ASN A 55 -2.13 6.98 -10.82
CA ASN A 55 -2.46 5.84 -11.67
C ASN A 55 -3.84 5.23 -11.33
N HIS A 56 -4.59 5.83 -10.39
CA HIS A 56 -5.96 5.44 -10.03
C HIS A 56 -6.09 3.94 -9.66
N ARG A 57 -5.14 3.43 -8.88
CA ARG A 57 -5.05 2.00 -8.55
C ARG A 57 -4.43 1.76 -7.18
N ILE A 58 -4.70 0.58 -6.62
CA ILE A 58 -3.91 0.00 -5.52
C ILE A 58 -3.01 -1.08 -6.11
N VAL A 59 -1.73 -1.03 -5.74
CA VAL A 59 -0.72 -2.01 -6.16
C VAL A 59 -0.23 -2.77 -4.93
N GLU A 60 -0.17 -4.11 -5.00
CA GLU A 60 0.57 -4.91 -4.04
C GLU A 60 2.02 -5.10 -4.51
N TRP A 61 2.95 -5.08 -3.57
CA TRP A 61 4.37 -5.29 -3.79
C TRP A 61 4.90 -6.28 -2.78
N LYS A 62 5.12 -7.52 -3.22
CA LYS A 62 5.64 -8.59 -2.36
C LYS A 62 7.08 -8.29 -1.94
N ARG A 63 7.48 -8.77 -0.76
CA ARG A 63 8.86 -8.64 -0.27
C ARG A 63 9.85 -9.16 -1.32
N GLY A 64 10.79 -8.30 -1.73
CA GLY A 64 11.84 -8.64 -2.71
C GLY A 64 11.38 -8.64 -4.18
N ALA A 65 10.12 -8.31 -4.48
CA ALA A 65 9.66 -8.21 -5.85
C ALA A 65 10.24 -6.98 -6.55
N THR A 66 10.44 -7.07 -7.87
CA THR A 66 10.87 -5.95 -8.73
C THR A 66 9.70 -5.28 -9.47
N THR A 67 8.52 -5.90 -9.43
CA THR A 67 7.27 -5.40 -10.00
C THR A 67 6.14 -5.61 -9.03
N GLY A 68 5.22 -4.65 -8.96
CA GLY A 68 3.94 -4.79 -8.27
C GLY A 68 2.88 -5.47 -9.13
N ARG A 69 1.73 -5.73 -8.52
CA ARG A 69 0.52 -6.24 -9.17
C ARG A 69 -0.67 -5.37 -8.78
N VAL A 70 -1.50 -4.98 -9.75
CA VAL A 70 -2.74 -4.25 -9.47
C VAL A 70 -3.72 -5.17 -8.75
N VAL A 71 -4.25 -4.71 -7.62
CA VAL A 71 -5.23 -5.44 -6.79
C VAL A 71 -6.57 -4.74 -6.66
N ALA A 72 -6.62 -3.43 -6.95
CA ALA A 72 -7.85 -2.65 -7.04
C ALA A 72 -7.67 -1.48 -8.02
N GLY A 73 -8.74 -1.08 -8.69
CA GLY A 73 -8.72 -0.03 -9.72
C GLY A 73 -7.88 -0.42 -10.94
N GLY A 74 -7.22 0.56 -11.57
CA GLY A 74 -6.42 0.36 -12.78
C GLY A 74 -7.22 0.34 -14.10
N ASN A 75 -8.55 0.45 -14.03
CA ASN A 75 -9.45 0.53 -15.18
C ASN A 75 -9.79 1.98 -15.57
N GLY A 76 -8.81 2.88 -15.41
CA GLY A 76 -8.99 4.32 -15.54
C GLY A 76 -9.64 4.99 -14.32
N ALA A 77 -9.59 6.31 -14.30
CA ALA A 77 -10.23 7.13 -13.28
C ALA A 77 -11.76 7.08 -13.40
N GLY A 78 -12.46 6.81 -12.31
CA GLY A 78 -13.92 6.86 -12.30
C GLY A 78 -14.52 6.28 -11.03
N ASN A 79 -15.85 6.28 -10.94
CA ASN A 79 -16.61 5.89 -9.75
C ASN A 79 -17.35 4.55 -9.90
N ARG A 80 -17.13 3.81 -10.99
CA ARG A 80 -17.68 2.46 -11.16
C ARG A 80 -17.16 1.49 -10.08
N PRO A 81 -17.82 0.34 -9.88
CA PRO A 81 -17.38 -0.66 -8.90
C PRO A 81 -15.96 -1.20 -9.14
N ASP A 82 -15.51 -1.17 -10.39
CA ASP A 82 -14.20 -1.63 -10.86
C ASP A 82 -13.19 -0.49 -11.07
N GLN A 83 -13.51 0.72 -10.62
CA GLN A 83 -12.69 1.92 -10.78
C GLN A 83 -12.40 2.61 -9.44
N LEU A 84 -11.28 3.32 -9.42
CA LEU A 84 -10.89 4.25 -8.35
C LEU A 84 -10.60 5.61 -8.99
N ASN A 85 -10.52 6.67 -8.19
CA ASN A 85 -10.12 7.98 -8.63
C ASN A 85 -9.22 8.66 -7.58
N CYS A 86 -7.91 8.64 -7.84
CA CYS A 86 -6.86 9.07 -6.93
C CYS A 86 -7.01 8.49 -5.51
N PRO A 87 -6.88 7.16 -5.34
CA PRO A 87 -6.89 6.58 -4.01
C PRO A 87 -5.71 7.12 -3.20
N THR A 88 -5.96 7.50 -1.96
CA THR A 88 -4.97 8.17 -1.09
C THR A 88 -4.45 7.28 0.01
N ASP A 89 -5.21 6.26 0.43
CA ASP A 89 -4.80 5.34 1.48
C ASP A 89 -5.50 3.99 1.32
N VAL A 90 -4.90 2.94 1.90
CA VAL A 90 -5.43 1.58 1.88
C VAL A 90 -5.09 0.86 3.18
N ILE A 91 -6.04 0.12 3.74
CA ILE A 91 -5.81 -0.85 4.83
C ILE A 91 -6.45 -2.20 4.49
N ILE A 92 -6.05 -3.26 5.20
CA ILE A 92 -6.66 -4.58 5.07
C ILE A 92 -7.68 -4.79 6.20
N ASP A 93 -8.93 -5.08 5.83
CA ASP A 93 -9.97 -5.65 6.70
C ASP A 93 -9.86 -7.17 6.65
N LYS A 94 -9.12 -7.73 7.62
CA LYS A 94 -8.82 -9.17 7.70
C LYS A 94 -10.07 -10.02 7.95
N GLU A 95 -11.06 -9.50 8.66
CA GLU A 95 -12.29 -10.24 8.98
C GLU A 95 -13.13 -10.53 7.73
N ARG A 96 -13.09 -9.63 6.74
CA ARG A 96 -13.88 -9.72 5.51
C ARG A 96 -13.05 -9.99 4.26
N ASP A 97 -11.78 -10.33 4.43
CA ASP A 97 -10.80 -10.51 3.34
C ASP A 97 -10.91 -9.43 2.26
N SER A 98 -10.81 -8.16 2.68
CA SER A 98 -11.01 -7.01 1.80
C SER A 98 -10.03 -5.89 2.08
N LEU A 99 -9.86 -5.01 1.12
CA LEU A 99 -9.19 -3.72 1.28
C LEU A 99 -10.23 -2.67 1.64
N ILE A 100 -9.88 -1.74 2.52
CA ILE A 100 -10.61 -0.48 2.72
C ILE A 100 -9.75 0.63 2.13
N ILE A 101 -10.30 1.36 1.16
CA ILE A 101 -9.55 2.32 0.35
C ILE A 101 -10.20 3.70 0.46
N CYS A 102 -9.41 4.72 0.77
CA CYS A 102 -9.81 6.11 0.68
C CYS A 102 -9.75 6.56 -0.79
N ASP A 103 -10.90 6.67 -1.45
CA ASP A 103 -11.04 6.99 -2.88
C ASP A 103 -11.33 8.50 -3.03
N TYR A 104 -10.25 9.29 -2.91
CA TYR A 104 -10.31 10.72 -2.59
C TYR A 104 -11.07 11.55 -3.61
N GLU A 105 -10.90 11.33 -4.91
CA GLU A 105 -11.62 12.15 -5.89
C GLU A 105 -13.08 11.74 -6.05
N ASN A 106 -13.41 10.49 -5.75
CA ASN A 106 -14.80 10.03 -5.72
C ASN A 106 -15.52 10.36 -4.40
N LYS A 107 -14.85 11.00 -3.44
CA LYS A 107 -15.42 11.42 -2.14
C LYS A 107 -16.05 10.24 -1.38
N ARG A 108 -15.44 9.07 -1.46
CA ARG A 108 -15.94 7.83 -0.85
C ARG A 108 -14.82 7.02 -0.21
N VAL A 109 -15.23 6.10 0.66
CA VAL A 109 -14.39 5.01 1.15
C VAL A 109 -14.98 3.72 0.59
N VAL A 110 -14.18 2.92 -0.10
CA VAL A 110 -14.63 1.67 -0.70
C VAL A 110 -14.08 0.47 0.05
N ARG A 111 -14.93 -0.54 0.24
CA ARG A 111 -14.48 -1.89 0.56
C ARG A 111 -14.31 -2.66 -0.75
N TRP A 112 -13.11 -3.17 -0.99
CA TRP A 112 -12.75 -3.90 -2.20
C TRP A 112 -12.36 -5.34 -1.85
N PRO A 113 -13.11 -6.36 -2.27
CA PRO A 113 -12.78 -7.76 -1.98
C PRO A 113 -11.40 -8.15 -2.52
N ARG A 114 -10.56 -8.82 -1.72
CA ARG A 114 -9.22 -9.24 -2.17
C ARG A 114 -9.26 -10.39 -3.19
N GLN A 115 -10.35 -11.15 -3.21
CA GLN A 115 -10.85 -12.01 -4.29
C GLN A 115 -12.14 -12.71 -3.85
N ASN A 116 -13.00 -13.06 -4.82
CA ASN A 116 -13.58 -14.41 -4.94
C ASN A 116 -13.01 -15.00 -6.23
#